data_AF-A0A3B0SD57-F1
#
_entry.id   AF-A0A3B0SD57-F1
#
_cell.length_a   1.000
_cell.length_b   1.000
_cell.length_c   1.000
_cell.angle_alpha   90.00
_cell.angle_beta   90.00
_cell.angle_gamma   90.00
#
_symmetry.space_group_name_H-M   'P 1'
#
loop_
_entity.id
_entity.type
_entity.pdbx_description
1 polymer ?
#
loop_
_entity_poly.entity_id
_entity_poly.type
_entity_poly.pdbx_seq_one_letter_code
_entity_poly.pdbx_strand_id
1 'polypeptide(L)'
;MARFYRISIALAGCLLLAFPVQAAPLSQRDQDIIQAAAIYTSLAFSISNRQARRKKLPLSEDEYKRLDQVLPPRFQACLEGGFAVAFPKPADAQTLRLLMQSVVDSQVPEPANASLVLPGFVATNQWCTSRIPLWTSVILN
;
A
#
# COMPACT_ATOMS: atom_id res chain seq x y z
N MET A 1 -46.76 -53.73 24.55
CA MET A 1 -46.59 -53.24 23.16
C MET A 1 -46.84 -51.74 23.16
N ALA A 2 -45.78 -50.91 23.12
CA ALA A 2 -45.89 -49.46 23.02
C ALA A 2 -45.11 -49.00 21.78
N ARG A 3 -45.80 -48.24 20.92
CA ARG A 3 -45.38 -47.87 19.56
C ARG A 3 -44.39 -46.71 19.58
N PHE A 4 -43.41 -46.82 18.69
CA PHE A 4 -42.41 -45.83 18.33
C PHE A 4 -43.03 -44.52 17.83
N TYR A 5 -42.48 -43.39 18.28
CA TYR A 5 -42.46 -42.15 17.49
C TYR A 5 -41.03 -41.64 17.43
N ARG A 6 -40.40 -41.88 16.28
CA ARG A 6 -39.09 -41.31 15.91
C ARG A 6 -39.31 -39.85 15.52
N ILE A 7 -38.72 -38.94 16.27
CA ILE A 7 -38.62 -37.52 15.92
C ILE A 7 -37.56 -37.43 14.82
N SER A 8 -38.00 -37.34 13.57
CA SER A 8 -37.13 -37.01 12.44
C SER A 8 -36.81 -35.53 12.50
N ILE A 9 -35.63 -35.18 13.03
CA ILE A 9 -35.04 -33.85 12.88
C ILE A 9 -34.63 -33.72 11.42
N ALA A 10 -35.50 -33.10 10.60
CA ALA A 10 -35.14 -32.65 9.28
C ALA A 10 -34.13 -31.51 9.44
N LEU A 11 -32.84 -31.85 9.32
CA LEU A 11 -31.75 -30.91 9.14
C LEU A 11 -32.01 -30.17 7.82
N ALA A 12 -32.67 -29.00 7.90
CA ALA A 12 -32.66 -28.01 6.86
C ALA A 12 -31.26 -27.39 6.83
N GLY A 13 -30.31 -28.11 6.22
CA GLY A 13 -29.02 -27.56 5.85
C GLY A 13 -29.25 -26.46 4.83
N CYS A 14 -29.30 -25.22 5.30
CA CYS A 14 -29.04 -24.05 4.46
C CYS A 14 -27.64 -24.22 3.90
N LEU A 15 -27.56 -24.80 2.70
CA LEU A 15 -26.45 -24.62 1.77
C LEU A 15 -26.33 -23.13 1.52
N LEU A 16 -25.50 -22.47 2.34
CA LEU A 16 -24.94 -21.17 2.03
C LEU A 16 -24.17 -21.36 0.73
N LEU A 17 -24.82 -21.00 -0.38
CA LEU A 17 -24.18 -20.76 -1.66
C LEU A 17 -23.17 -19.62 -1.42
N ALA A 18 -21.95 -20.00 -1.08
CA ALA A 18 -20.79 -19.12 -1.12
C ALA A 18 -20.56 -18.79 -2.60
N PHE A 19 -21.26 -17.76 -3.09
CA PHE A 19 -20.90 -17.15 -4.36
C PHE A 19 -19.43 -16.74 -4.25
N PRO A 20 -18.55 -17.19 -5.16
CA PRO A 20 -17.20 -16.67 -5.17
C PRO A 20 -17.34 -15.17 -5.39
N VAL A 21 -16.96 -14.38 -4.38
CA VAL A 21 -16.79 -12.94 -4.52
C VAL A 21 -15.67 -12.77 -5.54
N GLN A 22 -16.03 -12.74 -6.83
CA GLN A 22 -15.15 -12.35 -7.90
C GLN A 22 -14.86 -10.87 -7.65
N ALA A 23 -13.76 -10.60 -6.97
CA ALA A 23 -13.25 -9.25 -6.81
C ALA A 23 -13.16 -8.63 -8.21
N ALA A 24 -13.86 -7.50 -8.41
CA ALA A 24 -13.80 -6.80 -9.67
C ALA A 24 -12.32 -6.50 -10.00
N PRO A 25 -11.89 -6.68 -11.26
CA PRO A 25 -10.51 -6.41 -11.63
C PRO A 25 -10.18 -4.94 -11.36
N LEU A 26 -8.98 -4.69 -10.84
CA LEU A 26 -8.50 -3.33 -10.57
C LEU A 26 -8.48 -2.50 -11.86
N SER A 27 -8.92 -1.25 -11.77
CA SER A 27 -8.83 -0.32 -12.90
C SER A 27 -7.36 -0.03 -13.24
N GLN A 28 -7.05 0.30 -14.50
CA GLN A 28 -5.69 0.67 -14.91
C GLN A 28 -5.13 1.83 -14.07
N ARG A 29 -5.99 2.80 -13.73
CA ARG A 29 -5.62 3.94 -12.86
C ARG A 29 -5.12 3.45 -11.50
N ASP A 30 -5.84 2.53 -10.87
CA ASP A 30 -5.48 2.03 -9.54
C ASP A 30 -4.20 1.19 -9.61
N GLN A 31 -4.03 0.41 -10.67
CA GLN A 31 -2.78 -0.32 -10.91
C GLN A 31 -1.58 0.62 -11.06
N ASP A 32 -1.72 1.72 -11.80
CA ASP A 32 -0.66 2.71 -11.97
C ASP A 32 -0.30 3.41 -10.64
N ILE A 33 -1.31 3.76 -9.83
CA ILE A 33 -1.11 4.33 -8.48
C ILE A 33 -0.35 3.36 -7.57
N ILE A 34 -0.81 2.10 -7.50
CA ILE A 34 -0.19 1.07 -6.66
C ILE A 34 1.28 0.87 -7.05
N GLN A 35 1.55 0.78 -8.36
CA GLN A 35 2.92 0.63 -8.84
C GLN A 35 3.79 1.85 -8.52
N ALA A 36 3.29 3.07 -8.72
CA ALA A 36 4.02 4.29 -8.38
C ALA A 36 4.37 4.34 -6.87
N ALA A 37 3.39 4.04 -6.01
CA ALA A 37 3.59 4.00 -4.56
C ALA A 37 4.60 2.93 -4.13
N ALA A 38 4.55 1.75 -4.74
CA ALA A 38 5.49 0.67 -4.48
C ALA A 38 6.92 1.03 -4.89
N ILE A 39 7.12 1.58 -6.09
CA ILE A 39 8.43 2.04 -6.57
C ILE A 39 9.01 3.08 -5.62
N TYR A 40 8.23 4.12 -5.30
CA TYR A 40 8.70 5.17 -4.40
C TYR A 40 9.00 4.65 -2.98
N THR A 41 8.19 3.73 -2.46
CA THR A 41 8.45 3.10 -1.16
C THR A 41 9.75 2.31 -1.19
N SER A 42 10.00 1.53 -2.24
CA SER A 42 11.25 0.76 -2.39
C SER A 42 12.49 1.66 -2.41
N LEU A 43 12.40 2.84 -3.03
CA LEU A 43 13.44 3.86 -3.02
C LEU A 43 13.64 4.44 -1.61
N ALA A 44 12.55 4.90 -0.98
CA ALA A 44 12.58 5.52 0.34
C ALA A 44 13.08 4.57 1.44
N PHE A 45 12.88 3.27 1.26
CA PHE A 45 13.32 2.19 2.14
C PHE A 45 14.37 1.28 1.48
N SER A 46 15.19 1.82 0.59
CA SER A 46 16.34 1.09 0.05
C SER A 46 17.35 0.74 1.15
N ILE A 47 18.24 -0.23 0.89
CA ILE A 47 19.25 -0.69 1.87
C ILE A 47 20.09 0.48 2.40
N SER A 48 20.54 1.37 1.51
CA SER A 48 21.33 2.56 1.89
C SER A 48 20.54 3.51 2.80
N ASN A 49 19.26 3.77 2.47
CA ASN A 49 18.39 4.62 3.27
C ASN A 49 18.06 4.00 4.64
N ARG A 50 17.89 2.67 4.71
CA ARG A 50 17.72 1.95 5.98
C ARG A 50 18.97 2.06 6.85
N GLN A 51 20.15 1.81 6.29
CA GLN A 51 21.41 1.94 7.02
C GLN A 51 21.63 3.37 7.56
N ALA A 52 21.32 4.39 6.74
CA ALA A 52 21.39 5.78 7.17
C ALA A 52 20.40 6.10 8.30
N ARG A 53 19.19 5.53 8.25
CA ARG A 53 18.16 5.68 9.28
C ARG A 53 18.58 5.00 10.59
N ARG A 54 19.09 3.76 10.53
CA ARG A 54 19.59 3.03 11.71
C ARG A 54 20.62 3.84 12.50
N LYS A 55 21.58 4.45 11.81
CA LYS A 55 22.64 5.27 12.41
C LYS A 55 22.13 6.51 13.15
N LYS A 56 20.94 7.01 12.79
CA LYS A 56 20.35 8.23 13.34
C LYS A 56 19.32 7.98 14.45
N LEU A 57 18.95 6.71 14.68
CA LEU A 57 17.92 6.35 15.65
C LEU A 57 18.53 5.68 16.88
N PRO A 58 18.34 6.23 18.10
CA PRO A 58 18.82 5.63 19.34
C PRO A 58 17.89 4.49 19.79
N LEU A 59 17.65 3.52 18.90
CA LEU A 59 16.83 2.34 19.16
C LEU A 59 17.72 1.12 19.39
N SER A 60 17.22 0.18 20.20
CA SER A 60 17.76 -1.19 20.24
C SER A 60 17.57 -1.90 18.89
N GLU A 61 18.31 -2.98 18.65
CA GLU A 61 18.18 -3.75 17.41
C GLU A 61 16.77 -4.34 17.23
N ASP A 62 16.12 -4.78 18.31
CA ASP A 62 14.77 -5.35 18.26
C ASP A 62 13.71 -4.30 17.94
N GLU A 63 13.81 -3.10 18.53
CA GLU A 63 12.96 -1.96 18.18
C GLU A 63 13.15 -1.52 16.74
N TYR A 64 14.40 -1.43 16.29
CA TYR A 64 14.70 -1.07 14.91
C TYR A 64 14.15 -2.11 13.92
N LYS A 65 14.30 -3.41 14.21
CA LYS A 65 13.78 -4.49 13.38
C LYS A 65 12.24 -4.44 13.28
N ARG A 66 11.55 -4.20 14.40
CA ARG A 66 10.08 -4.00 14.40
C ARG A 66 9.69 -2.81 13.54
N LEU A 67 10.40 -1.69 13.68
CA LEU A 67 10.15 -0.50 12.86
C LEU A 67 10.37 -0.78 11.37
N ASP A 68 11.48 -1.43 11.00
CA ASP A 68 11.85 -1.70 9.61
C ASP A 68 10.91 -2.69 8.92
N GLN A 69 10.22 -3.55 9.69
CA GLN A 69 9.20 -4.46 9.16
C GLN A 69 7.85 -3.76 8.93
N VAL A 70 7.45 -2.86 9.83
CA VAL A 70 6.08 -2.31 9.85
C VAL A 70 5.97 -0.95 9.16
N LEU A 71 7.04 -0.14 9.17
CA LEU A 71 7.01 1.20 8.62
C LEU A 71 6.86 1.25 7.09
N PRO A 72 7.58 0.42 6.28
CA PRO A 72 7.42 0.44 4.83
C PRO A 72 6.00 0.17 4.32
N PRO A 73 5.28 -0.90 4.74
CA PRO A 73 3.91 -1.13 4.24
C PRO A 73 2.93 -0.04 4.69
N ARG A 74 3.11 0.55 5.88
CA ARG A 74 2.31 1.71 6.32
C ARG A 74 2.54 2.94 5.44
N PHE A 75 3.80 3.19 5.08
CA PHE A 75 4.16 4.30 4.20
C PHE A 75 3.57 4.10 2.80
N GLN A 76 3.68 2.89 2.24
CA GLN A 76 3.11 2.57 0.93
C GLN A 76 1.59 2.78 0.91
N ALA A 77 0.86 2.25 1.90
CA ALA A 77 -0.59 2.42 1.99
C ALA A 77 -0.99 3.90 2.07
N CYS A 78 -0.20 4.73 2.76
CA CYS A 78 -0.44 6.18 2.79
C CYS A 78 -0.25 6.82 1.41
N LEU A 79 0.81 6.44 0.68
CA LEU A 79 1.06 6.94 -0.67
C LEU A 79 -0.04 6.51 -1.63
N GLU A 80 -0.47 5.24 -1.60
CA GLU A 80 -1.57 4.74 -2.43
C GLU A 80 -2.84 5.57 -2.22
N GLY A 81 -3.24 5.79 -0.95
CA GLY A 81 -4.40 6.61 -0.63
C GLY A 81 -4.25 8.07 -1.04
N GLY A 82 -3.08 8.67 -0.79
CA GLY A 82 -2.81 10.06 -1.15
C GLY A 82 -2.76 10.29 -2.66
N PHE A 83 -2.12 9.39 -3.41
CA PHE A 83 -2.07 9.43 -4.87
C PHE A 83 -3.43 9.17 -5.49
N ALA A 84 -4.26 8.28 -4.92
CA ALA A 84 -5.62 8.08 -5.38
C ALA A 84 -6.49 9.34 -5.28
N VAL A 85 -6.25 10.18 -4.27
CA VAL A 85 -6.90 11.49 -4.12
C VAL A 85 -6.30 12.52 -5.07
N ALA A 86 -4.97 12.58 -5.17
CA ALA A 86 -4.26 13.58 -5.96
C ALA A 86 -4.39 13.38 -7.48
N PHE A 87 -4.56 12.12 -7.94
CA PHE A 87 -4.52 11.75 -9.36
C PHE A 87 -5.78 10.98 -9.77
N PRO A 88 -6.94 11.65 -9.86
CA PRO A 88 -8.21 10.99 -10.14
C PRO A 88 -8.32 10.48 -11.58
N LYS A 89 -7.53 11.03 -12.51
CA LYS A 89 -7.58 10.69 -13.94
C LYS A 89 -6.58 9.59 -14.29
N PRO A 90 -6.95 8.63 -15.16
CA PRO A 90 -6.02 7.57 -15.62
C PRO A 90 -4.71 8.10 -16.20
N ALA A 91 -4.75 9.16 -17.01
CA ALA A 91 -3.55 9.73 -17.64
C ALA A 91 -2.55 10.31 -16.63
N ASP A 92 -3.04 10.93 -15.55
CA ASP A 92 -2.20 11.51 -14.50
C ASP A 92 -1.55 10.39 -13.68
N ALA A 93 -2.30 9.33 -13.36
CA ALA A 93 -1.78 8.14 -12.68
C ALA A 93 -0.70 7.42 -13.50
N GLN A 94 -0.93 7.26 -14.81
CA GLN A 94 0.06 6.68 -15.73
C GLN A 94 1.34 7.54 -15.78
N THR A 95 1.19 8.87 -15.86
CA THR A 95 2.31 9.81 -15.86
C THR A 95 3.11 9.70 -14.57
N LEU A 96 2.43 9.65 -13.42
CA LEU A 96 3.07 9.43 -12.12
C LEU A 96 3.85 8.11 -12.08
N ARG A 97 3.26 7.01 -12.55
CA ARG A 97 3.95 5.70 -12.59
C ARG A 97 5.21 5.77 -13.45
N LEU A 98 5.11 6.30 -14.67
CA LEU A 98 6.25 6.40 -15.58
C LEU A 98 7.34 7.32 -15.02
N LEU A 99 6.96 8.43 -14.37
CA LEU A 99 7.89 9.30 -13.66
C LEU A 99 8.61 8.56 -12.53
N MET A 100 7.91 7.75 -11.73
CA MET A 100 8.57 6.95 -10.69
C MET A 100 9.48 5.87 -11.29
N GLN A 101 9.09 5.27 -12.42
CA GLN A 101 9.91 4.29 -13.13
C GLN A 101 11.18 4.92 -13.72
N SER A 102 11.11 6.11 -14.31
CA SER A 102 12.29 6.79 -14.88
C SER A 102 13.34 7.16 -13.85
N VAL A 103 12.94 7.32 -12.57
CA VAL A 103 13.88 7.54 -11.46
C VAL A 103 14.71 6.29 -11.16
N VAL A 104 14.17 5.08 -11.38
CA VAL A 104 14.84 3.81 -11.05
C VAL A 104 15.42 3.08 -12.25
N ASP A 105 14.90 3.35 -13.45
CA ASP A 105 15.29 2.68 -14.68
C ASP A 105 15.58 3.72 -15.77
N SER A 106 16.85 3.80 -16.18
CA SER A 106 17.33 4.70 -17.23
C SER A 106 16.74 4.39 -18.61
N GLN A 107 16.14 3.21 -18.81
CA GLN A 107 15.48 2.85 -20.07
C GLN A 107 14.11 3.50 -20.23
N VAL A 108 13.49 3.93 -19.12
CA VAL A 108 12.21 4.64 -19.14
C VAL A 108 12.51 6.14 -19.17
N PRO A 109 12.29 6.84 -20.31
CA PRO A 109 12.49 8.28 -20.36
C PRO A 109 11.50 9.00 -19.44
N GLU A 110 11.92 10.13 -18.88
CA GLU A 110 11.03 10.97 -18.09
C GLU A 110 9.82 11.42 -18.95
N PRO A 111 8.57 11.30 -18.45
CA PRO A 111 7.39 11.74 -19.19
C PRO A 111 7.42 13.25 -19.47
N ALA A 112 7.06 13.66 -20.69
CA ALA A 112 7.04 15.07 -21.08
C ALA A 112 6.14 15.96 -20.20
N ASN A 113 5.13 15.37 -19.56
CA ASN A 113 4.17 16.03 -18.69
C ASN A 113 4.42 15.75 -17.18
N ALA A 114 5.61 15.30 -16.79
CA ALA A 114 5.98 15.06 -15.40
C ALA A 114 5.72 16.27 -14.49
N SER A 115 5.95 17.48 -15.01
CA SER A 115 5.71 18.75 -14.31
C SER A 115 4.28 18.93 -13.81
N LEU A 116 3.30 18.28 -14.46
CA LEU A 116 1.89 18.35 -14.06
C LEU A 116 1.58 17.51 -12.82
N VAL A 117 2.30 16.41 -12.60
CA VAL A 117 2.03 15.49 -11.47
C VAL A 117 2.96 15.72 -10.28
N LEU A 118 4.12 16.35 -10.49
CA LEU A 118 5.11 16.64 -9.44
C LEU A 118 4.52 17.35 -8.21
N PRO A 119 3.67 18.40 -8.33
CA PRO A 119 3.10 19.06 -7.15
C PRO A 119 2.26 18.12 -6.28
N GLY A 120 1.42 17.28 -6.89
CA GLY A 120 0.61 16.29 -6.19
C GLY A 120 1.45 15.21 -5.51
N PHE A 121 2.53 14.78 -6.17
CA PHE A 121 3.50 13.85 -5.60
C PHE A 121 4.18 14.46 -4.37
N VAL A 122 4.69 15.68 -4.47
CA VAL A 122 5.39 16.38 -3.38
C VAL A 122 4.47 16.57 -2.18
N ALA A 123 3.23 17.04 -2.40
CA ALA A 123 2.25 17.23 -1.34
C ALA A 123 1.91 15.90 -0.64
N THR A 124 1.69 14.83 -1.41
CA THR A 124 1.41 13.50 -0.84
C THR A 124 2.60 12.96 -0.05
N ASN A 125 3.82 13.08 -0.58
CA ASN A 125 5.02 12.64 0.12
C ASN A 125 5.24 13.40 1.44
N GLN A 126 5.11 14.74 1.42
CA GLN A 126 5.19 15.56 2.63
C GLN A 126 4.15 15.12 3.66
N TRP A 127 2.93 14.82 3.22
CA TRP A 127 1.86 14.38 4.10
C TRP A 127 2.08 12.99 4.70
N CYS A 128 2.62 12.04 3.94
CA CYS A 128 2.91 10.70 4.44
C CYS A 128 4.17 10.69 5.34
N THR A 129 5.18 11.48 5.00
CA THR A 129 6.41 11.57 5.80
C THR A 129 6.19 12.25 7.15
N SER A 130 5.31 13.26 7.24
CA SER A 130 4.99 13.92 8.51
C SER A 130 4.34 13.01 9.55
N ARG A 131 3.80 11.84 9.14
CA ARG A 131 3.20 10.84 10.03
C ARG A 131 4.16 9.77 10.52
N ILE A 132 5.36 9.67 9.95
CA ILE A 132 6.35 8.68 10.36
C ILE A 132 6.62 8.74 11.88
N PRO A 133 6.76 9.91 12.54
CA PRO A 133 6.94 9.95 14.00
C PRO A 133 5.79 9.30 14.77
N LEU A 134 4.54 9.56 14.36
CA LEU A 134 3.35 8.99 14.98
C LEU A 134 3.33 7.47 14.82
N TRP A 135 3.53 6.96 13.60
CA TRP A 135 3.58 5.51 13.38
C TRP A 135 4.73 4.86 14.14
N THR A 136 5.89 5.51 14.20
CA THR A 136 7.04 5.03 14.98
C THR A 136 6.66 4.89 16.46
N SER A 137 6.01 5.90 17.06
CA SER A 137 5.55 5.78 18.44
C SER A 137 4.55 4.65 18.66
N VAL A 138 3.64 4.40 17.72
CA VAL A 138 2.64 3.30 17.83
C VAL A 138 3.29 1.92 17.64
N ILE A 139 4.35 1.82 16.84
CA ILE A 139 5.05 0.55 16.59
C ILE A 139 5.93 0.15 17.78
N LEU A 140 6.48 1.14 18.48
CA LEU A 140 7.45 0.91 19.55
C LEU A 140 6.81 0.78 20.95
N ASN A 141 5.59 1.30 21.14
CA ASN A 141 4.78 1.09 22.35
C ASN A 141 4.00 -0.22 22.30
#